data_AF-A0A8J5XM71-F1
#
_entry.id   AF-A0A8J5XM71-F1
#
_cell.length_a   1.000
_cell.length_b   1.000
_cell.length_c   1.000
_cell.angle_alpha   90.00
_cell.angle_beta   90.00
_cell.angle_gamma   90.00
#
_symmetry.space_group_name_H-M   'P 1'
#
loop_
_entity.id
_entity.type
_entity.pdbx_description
1 polymer ?
#
loop_
_entity_poly.entity_id
_entity_poly.type
_entity_poly.pdbx_seq_one_letter_code
_entity_poly.pdbx_strand_id
1 'polypeptide(L)'
;MFARFRERLTMLRLASVMLALAARAEPTEQKPAKVWRGATVEDLHRQYGVIFGAHGNRNAASHLWSTWVLDRASQMSASTFVELMGGFCAVSGSIVRPSEYNRYRVTLPTADGAGFARGFMHYCCWPCVCDTQDFIHADSKTIETTDGPRRHVFAVLGDPCAHEEQLDAPFVQPFGFRTTSLRREAPAVRCEGGRLAGATFSDGGHVIVALLFDANVTSTADARAAARARSPATPTPGRLSRDGAGRSFHDELEYAAMCEARAASGYNSGMGEIFRKVAQIAPIRGGARRRLAGEAACPSAEPSSGCGDGAGAGASASASAGGDAASARGDVASARHDAAS
;
A
#
# COMPACT_ATOMS: atom_id res chain seq x y z
N MET A 1 -61.38 -20.15 -28.10
CA MET A 1 -61.39 -19.50 -26.77
C MET A 1 -60.13 -19.79 -25.92
N PHE A 2 -59.14 -20.56 -26.41
CA PHE A 2 -57.94 -20.92 -25.62
C PHE A 2 -56.64 -20.19 -26.01
N ALA A 3 -56.62 -19.42 -27.12
CA ALA A 3 -55.40 -18.73 -27.58
C ALA A 3 -55.18 -17.36 -26.92
N ARG A 4 -56.25 -16.66 -26.49
CA ARG A 4 -56.15 -15.30 -25.92
C ARG A 4 -55.78 -15.25 -24.43
N PHE A 5 -55.73 -16.40 -23.75
CA PHE A 5 -55.38 -16.47 -22.33
C PHE A 5 -53.86 -16.60 -22.10
N ARG A 6 -53.12 -17.04 -23.12
CA ARG A 6 -51.70 -17.36 -23.02
C ARG A 6 -50.79 -16.14 -23.23
N GLU A 7 -51.28 -15.09 -23.90
CA GLU A 7 -50.53 -13.83 -24.09
C GLU A 7 -50.62 -12.88 -22.88
N ARG A 8 -51.68 -12.96 -22.07
CA ARG A 8 -51.83 -12.10 -20.88
C ARG A 8 -50.95 -12.53 -19.70
N LEU A 9 -50.50 -13.79 -19.66
CA LEU A 9 -49.61 -14.28 -18.60
C LEU A 9 -48.14 -13.92 -18.84
N THR A 10 -47.73 -13.69 -20.08
CA THR A 10 -46.33 -13.37 -20.42
C THR A 10 -46.01 -11.89 -20.15
N MET A 11 -46.96 -10.98 -20.35
CA MET A 11 -46.76 -9.55 -20.02
C MET A 11 -46.71 -9.28 -18.51
N LEU A 12 -47.41 -10.05 -17.68
CA LEU A 12 -47.37 -9.84 -16.22
C LEU A 12 -46.08 -10.34 -15.55
N ARG A 13 -45.31 -11.23 -16.19
CA ARG A 13 -43.99 -11.66 -15.67
C ARG A 13 -42.85 -10.73 -16.07
N LEU A 14 -43.02 -9.92 -17.11
CA LEU A 14 -42.02 -8.92 -17.54
C LEU A 14 -42.07 -7.64 -16.69
N ALA A 15 -43.21 -7.30 -16.09
CA ALA A 15 -43.33 -6.15 -15.20
C ALA A 15 -42.72 -6.39 -13.80
N SER A 16 -42.58 -7.65 -13.36
CA SER A 16 -41.98 -7.99 -12.05
C SER A 16 -40.47 -8.25 -12.10
N VAL A 17 -39.87 -8.38 -13.29
CA VAL A 17 -38.41 -8.61 -13.44
C VAL A 17 -37.64 -7.31 -13.70
N MET A 18 -38.32 -6.21 -14.08
CA MET A 18 -37.70 -4.89 -14.24
C MET A 18 -37.64 -4.04 -12.96
N LEU A 19 -38.20 -4.52 -11.84
CA LEU A 19 -38.24 -3.80 -10.56
C LEU A 19 -37.28 -4.39 -9.49
N ALA A 20 -36.24 -5.10 -9.90
CA ALA A 20 -35.29 -5.78 -8.99
C ALA A 20 -33.81 -5.42 -9.23
N LEU A 21 -33.51 -4.31 -9.91
CA LEU A 21 -32.13 -3.86 -10.20
C LEU A 21 -31.88 -2.39 -9.82
N ALA A 22 -32.49 -1.96 -8.72
CA ALA A 22 -32.08 -0.76 -8.00
C ALA A 22 -32.12 -1.04 -6.50
N ALA A 23 -31.35 -2.05 -6.06
CA ALA A 23 -30.87 -2.06 -4.69
C ALA A 23 -29.92 -0.86 -4.57
N ARG A 24 -30.48 0.32 -4.28
CA ARG A 24 -29.70 1.42 -3.72
C ARG A 24 -29.06 0.84 -2.47
N ALA A 25 -27.73 0.71 -2.47
CA ALA A 25 -27.00 0.53 -1.24
C ALA A 25 -27.48 1.61 -0.29
N GLU A 26 -28.18 1.21 0.78
CA GLU A 26 -28.55 2.16 1.82
C GLU A 26 -27.25 2.80 2.32
N PRO A 27 -27.19 4.14 2.42
CA PRO A 27 -26.04 4.79 3.01
C PRO A 27 -25.89 4.21 4.41
N THR A 28 -24.81 3.49 4.66
CA THR A 28 -24.45 3.11 6.02
C THR A 28 -24.43 4.39 6.84
N GLU A 29 -25.35 4.49 7.81
CA GLU A 29 -25.48 5.63 8.70
C GLU A 29 -24.20 5.74 9.53
N GLN A 30 -23.24 6.52 9.03
CA GLN A 30 -22.00 6.81 9.72
C GLN A 30 -22.36 7.71 10.91
N LYS A 31 -22.20 7.18 12.13
CA LYS A 31 -22.33 7.95 13.36
C LYS A 31 -21.50 9.23 13.22
N PRO A 32 -22.08 10.43 13.45
CA PRO A 32 -21.38 11.68 13.20
C PRO A 32 -20.12 11.74 14.07
N ALA A 33 -18.96 11.91 13.42
CA ALA A 33 -17.70 12.00 14.11
C ALA A 33 -17.67 13.23 15.04
N LYS A 34 -17.01 13.08 16.20
CA LYS A 34 -16.78 14.20 17.11
C LYS A 34 -16.10 15.35 16.35
N VAL A 35 -16.64 16.56 16.53
CA VAL A 35 -16.10 17.77 15.89
C VAL A 35 -14.61 17.91 16.17
N TRP A 36 -13.81 18.05 15.11
CA TRP A 36 -12.37 18.25 15.17
C TRP A 36 -11.96 19.34 14.18
N ARG A 37 -11.25 20.36 14.66
CA ARG A 37 -10.90 21.57 13.89
C ARG A 37 -9.45 21.59 13.40
N GLY A 38 -8.78 20.43 13.40
CA GLY A 38 -7.44 20.32 12.85
C GLY A 38 -7.47 20.51 11.34
N ALA A 39 -6.49 21.24 10.80
CA ALA A 39 -6.45 21.56 9.37
C ALA A 39 -5.10 21.20 8.72
N THR A 40 -4.09 20.90 9.53
CA THR A 40 -2.73 20.60 9.06
C THR A 40 -2.34 19.16 9.30
N VAL A 41 -1.36 18.68 8.55
CA VAL A 41 -0.75 17.36 8.76
C VAL A 41 -0.22 17.23 10.21
N GLU A 42 0.34 18.28 10.78
CA GLU A 42 0.76 18.33 12.18
C GLU A 42 -0.42 18.18 13.18
N ASP A 43 -1.58 18.76 12.90
CA ASP A 43 -2.79 18.55 13.71
C ASP A 43 -3.20 17.08 13.72
N LEU A 44 -3.17 16.44 12.55
CA LEU A 44 -3.48 15.03 12.39
C LEU A 44 -2.50 14.19 13.20
N HIS A 45 -1.19 14.45 13.09
CA HIS A 45 -0.17 13.72 13.85
C HIS A 45 -0.36 13.82 15.36
N ARG A 46 -0.82 14.97 15.88
CA ARG A 46 -1.18 15.12 17.29
C ARG A 46 -2.31 14.18 17.75
N GLN A 47 -3.10 13.64 16.81
CA GLN A 47 -4.14 12.64 17.11
C GLN A 47 -3.60 11.21 17.18
N TYR A 48 -2.29 10.96 17.01
CA TYR A 48 -1.72 9.62 17.06
C TYR A 48 -2.15 8.85 18.32
N GLY A 49 -2.08 9.49 19.50
CA GLY A 49 -2.49 8.87 20.76
C GLY A 49 -4.00 8.58 20.84
N VAL A 50 -4.83 9.32 20.12
CA VAL A 50 -6.28 9.05 20.04
C VAL A 50 -6.57 7.90 19.08
N ILE A 51 -5.89 7.87 17.94
CA ILE A 51 -6.12 6.90 16.86
C ILE A 51 -5.55 5.52 17.22
N PHE A 52 -4.36 5.47 17.83
CA PHE A 52 -3.67 4.23 18.16
C PHE A 52 -3.60 3.95 19.66
N GLY A 53 -4.09 4.83 20.54
CA GLY A 53 -3.88 4.71 21.99
C GLY A 53 -4.38 3.40 22.60
N ALA A 54 -5.47 2.83 22.07
CA ALA A 54 -5.99 1.54 22.52
C ALA A 54 -5.06 0.36 22.17
N HIS A 55 -4.13 0.54 21.24
CA HIS A 55 -3.30 -0.51 20.67
C HIS A 55 -1.79 -0.25 20.84
N GLY A 56 -1.39 1.00 21.04
CA GLY A 56 0.01 1.44 21.17
C GLY A 56 0.85 1.31 19.88
N ASN A 57 0.31 0.77 18.79
CA ASN A 57 1.07 0.44 17.59
C ASN A 57 0.29 0.74 16.29
N ARG A 58 0.99 1.36 15.33
CA ARG A 58 0.53 1.70 13.98
C ARG A 58 0.80 0.65 12.89
N ASN A 59 1.52 -0.42 13.21
CA ASN A 59 1.94 -1.42 12.24
C ASN A 59 0.75 -1.97 11.45
N ALA A 60 0.84 -1.92 10.11
CA ALA A 60 -0.21 -2.35 9.19
C ALA A 60 -1.60 -1.71 9.45
N ALA A 61 -1.64 -0.56 10.14
CA ALA A 61 -2.87 0.07 10.61
C ALA A 61 -3.12 1.47 10.02
N SER A 62 -2.62 1.72 8.81
CA SER A 62 -2.86 2.96 8.04
C SER A 62 -4.35 3.21 7.74
N HIS A 63 -5.18 2.17 7.75
CA HIS A 63 -6.65 2.29 7.65
C HIS A 63 -7.27 3.12 8.77
N LEU A 64 -6.66 3.15 9.97
CA LEU A 64 -7.15 3.98 11.08
C LEU A 64 -6.88 5.47 10.85
N TRP A 65 -5.72 5.82 10.27
CA TRP A 65 -5.45 7.19 9.82
C TRP A 65 -6.45 7.62 8.75
N SER A 66 -6.64 6.77 7.73
CA SER A 66 -7.58 7.05 6.64
C SER A 66 -9.00 7.26 7.18
N THR A 67 -9.47 6.38 8.05
CA THR A 67 -10.81 6.47 8.66
C THR A 67 -10.96 7.71 9.52
N TRP A 68 -9.95 8.07 10.31
CA TRP A 68 -10.00 9.29 11.11
C TRP A 68 -10.29 10.54 10.27
N VAL A 69 -9.61 10.66 9.12
CA VAL A 69 -9.78 11.78 8.18
C VAL A 69 -11.12 11.66 7.44
N LEU A 70 -11.48 10.48 6.94
CA LEU A 70 -12.71 10.22 6.19
C LEU A 70 -13.98 10.49 7.02
N ASP A 71 -14.01 10.06 8.28
CA ASP A 71 -15.13 10.30 9.20
C ASP A 71 -15.37 11.80 9.47
N ARG A 72 -14.36 12.63 9.21
CA ARG A 72 -14.39 14.08 9.42
C ARG A 72 -14.41 14.88 8.12
N ALA A 73 -14.45 14.22 6.97
CA ALA A 73 -14.38 14.87 5.67
C ALA A 73 -15.46 15.96 5.51
N SER A 74 -16.68 15.71 6.02
CA SER A 74 -17.80 16.67 5.96
C SER A 74 -17.59 17.95 6.79
N GLN A 75 -16.56 17.99 7.63
CA GLN A 75 -16.22 19.11 8.51
C GLN A 75 -15.08 19.99 7.96
N MET A 76 -14.53 19.65 6.79
CA MET A 76 -13.38 20.32 6.20
C MET A 76 -13.55 20.52 4.69
N SER A 77 -12.75 21.44 4.11
CA SER A 77 -12.70 21.62 2.67
C SER A 77 -12.09 20.42 1.97
N ALA A 78 -12.32 20.30 0.66
CA ALA A 78 -11.69 19.28 -0.15
C ALA A 78 -10.15 19.41 -0.14
N SER A 79 -9.62 20.64 -0.11
CA SER A 79 -8.17 20.87 -0.03
C SER A 79 -7.58 20.40 1.30
N THR A 80 -8.22 20.71 2.42
CA THR A 80 -7.78 20.23 3.74
C THR A 80 -7.86 18.71 3.82
N PHE A 81 -8.93 18.09 3.32
CA PHE A 81 -9.03 16.63 3.25
C PHE A 81 -7.83 16.01 2.51
N VAL A 82 -7.51 16.52 1.32
CA VAL A 82 -6.37 16.02 0.52
C VAL A 82 -5.05 16.24 1.27
N GLU A 83 -4.83 17.41 1.89
CA GLU A 83 -3.63 17.70 2.67
C GLU A 83 -3.45 16.68 3.81
N LEU A 84 -4.49 16.44 4.60
CA LEU A 84 -4.44 15.51 5.73
C LEU A 84 -4.18 14.07 5.31
N MET A 85 -4.79 13.62 4.20
CA MET A 85 -4.55 12.28 3.66
C MET A 85 -3.09 12.05 3.25
N GLY A 86 -2.30 13.12 3.07
CA GLY A 86 -0.87 13.02 2.76
C GLY A 86 0.00 12.72 3.98
N GLY A 87 -0.54 12.86 5.20
CA GLY A 87 0.23 12.84 6.44
C GLY A 87 0.75 11.47 6.90
N PHE A 88 0.48 10.38 6.18
CA PHE A 88 0.87 9.04 6.62
C PHE A 88 1.22 8.11 5.45
N CYS A 89 2.10 7.15 5.74
CA CYS A 89 2.47 6.10 4.79
C CYS A 89 1.42 4.99 4.77
N ALA A 90 0.91 4.63 3.58
CA ALA A 90 -0.11 3.59 3.41
C ALA A 90 0.34 2.20 3.86
N VAL A 91 1.64 1.90 3.76
CA VAL A 91 2.21 0.58 4.08
C VAL A 91 2.44 0.44 5.58
N SER A 92 3.24 1.34 6.16
CA SER A 92 3.66 1.21 7.57
C SER A 92 2.74 1.87 8.58
N GLY A 93 1.86 2.78 8.15
CA GLY A 93 1.14 3.68 9.05
C GLY A 93 2.04 4.76 9.68
N SER A 94 3.31 4.85 9.28
CA SER A 94 4.25 5.87 9.77
C SER A 94 3.77 7.27 9.40
N ILE A 95 3.94 8.19 10.34
CA ILE A 95 3.83 9.63 10.12
C ILE A 95 4.83 10.05 9.02
N VAL A 96 4.34 10.82 8.05
CA VAL A 96 5.16 11.49 7.04
C VAL A 96 4.75 12.95 6.91
N ARG A 97 5.68 13.79 6.44
CA ARG A 97 5.36 15.14 5.97
C ARG A 97 5.45 15.16 4.45
N PRO A 98 4.34 15.35 3.72
CA PRO A 98 4.37 15.42 2.27
C PRO A 98 5.45 16.36 1.73
N SER A 99 6.29 15.85 0.83
CA SER A 99 7.33 16.62 0.13
C SER A 99 7.64 15.96 -1.21
N GLU A 100 8.49 16.58 -2.03
CA GLU A 100 8.95 15.95 -3.27
C GLU A 100 9.81 14.69 -3.02
N TYR A 101 10.59 14.66 -1.95
CA TYR A 101 11.50 13.56 -1.60
C TYR A 101 10.80 12.29 -1.11
N ASN A 102 9.54 12.40 -0.74
CA ASN A 102 8.73 11.25 -0.37
C ASN A 102 7.49 11.07 -1.24
N ARG A 103 7.37 11.83 -2.33
CA ARG A 103 6.31 11.65 -3.31
C ARG A 103 6.76 10.59 -4.32
N TYR A 104 6.02 9.49 -4.37
CA TYR A 104 6.27 8.40 -5.31
C TYR A 104 5.12 8.32 -6.29
N ARG A 105 5.43 8.29 -7.58
CA ARG A 105 4.46 7.99 -8.64
C ARG A 105 4.29 6.48 -8.73
N VAL A 106 3.07 6.01 -8.55
CA VAL A 106 2.73 4.58 -8.55
C VAL A 106 1.59 4.28 -9.50
N THR A 107 1.55 3.03 -9.95
CA THR A 107 0.53 2.49 -10.86
C THR A 107 -0.08 1.26 -10.20
N LEU A 108 -1.32 1.39 -9.77
CA LEU A 108 -2.05 0.35 -9.04
C LEU A 108 -3.07 -0.30 -9.97
N PRO A 109 -3.20 -1.64 -9.99
CA PRO A 109 -4.35 -2.28 -10.63
C PRO A 109 -5.64 -1.83 -9.95
N THR A 110 -6.71 -1.60 -10.72
CA THR A 110 -8.02 -1.34 -10.12
C THR A 110 -8.56 -2.62 -9.48
N ALA A 111 -9.28 -2.48 -8.37
CA ALA A 111 -9.75 -3.62 -7.60
C ALA A 111 -10.79 -4.47 -8.36
N ASP A 112 -11.52 -3.86 -9.29
CA ASP A 112 -12.43 -4.52 -10.23
C ASP A 112 -11.71 -5.24 -11.40
N GLY A 113 -10.39 -5.09 -11.52
CA GLY A 113 -9.57 -5.66 -12.59
C GLY A 113 -9.74 -5.00 -13.97
N ALA A 114 -10.52 -3.92 -14.09
CA ALA A 114 -10.83 -3.28 -15.37
C ALA A 114 -9.68 -2.42 -15.93
N GLY A 115 -8.71 -2.05 -15.09
CA GLY A 115 -7.67 -1.12 -15.51
C GLY A 115 -6.58 -0.90 -14.47
N PHE A 116 -5.95 0.27 -14.59
CA PHE A 116 -4.92 0.73 -13.67
C PHE A 116 -5.18 2.19 -13.30
N ALA A 117 -4.95 2.54 -12.05
CA ALA A 117 -4.91 3.91 -11.58
C ALA A 117 -3.45 4.34 -11.39
N ARG A 118 -3.06 5.43 -12.04
CA ARG A 118 -1.73 6.03 -11.87
C ARG A 118 -1.87 7.35 -11.13
N GLY A 119 -1.14 7.51 -10.04
CA GLY A 119 -1.16 8.71 -9.22
C GLY A 119 0.08 8.79 -8.33
N PHE A 120 -0.01 9.55 -7.25
CA PHE A 120 1.06 9.68 -6.27
C PHE A 120 0.66 9.13 -4.90
N MET A 121 1.65 8.70 -4.14
CA MET A 121 1.54 8.35 -2.73
C MET A 121 2.75 8.90 -1.97
N HIS A 122 2.62 9.05 -0.65
CA HIS A 122 3.72 9.47 0.22
C HIS A 122 4.25 8.31 1.07
N TYR A 123 5.56 8.06 1.02
CA TYR A 123 6.18 6.93 1.74
C TYR A 123 7.24 7.36 2.75
N CYS A 124 7.35 6.62 3.85
CA CYS A 124 8.40 6.86 4.83
C CYS A 124 9.77 6.30 4.40
N CYS A 125 9.80 5.34 3.48
CA CYS A 125 11.02 4.70 2.99
C CYS A 125 10.78 3.97 1.66
N TRP A 126 11.84 3.77 0.87
CA TRP A 126 11.76 3.14 -0.45
C TRP A 126 11.18 1.71 -0.47
N PRO A 127 11.35 0.83 0.54
CA PRO A 127 10.78 -0.52 0.49
C PRO A 127 9.25 -0.52 0.38
N CYS A 128 8.59 0.55 0.83
CA CYS A 128 7.14 0.71 0.72
C CYS A 128 6.66 0.75 -0.75
N VAL A 129 7.54 1.12 -1.69
CA VAL A 129 7.23 1.06 -3.14
C VAL A 129 6.96 -0.39 -3.54
N CYS A 130 7.83 -1.32 -3.14
CA CYS A 130 7.69 -2.74 -3.47
C CYS A 130 6.46 -3.37 -2.80
N ASP A 131 6.22 -3.02 -1.52
CA ASP A 131 5.06 -3.53 -0.79
C ASP A 131 3.74 -3.01 -1.37
N THR A 132 3.74 -1.78 -1.90
CA THR A 132 2.61 -1.23 -2.64
C THR A 132 2.36 -2.02 -3.93
N GLN A 133 3.40 -2.23 -4.74
CA GLN A 133 3.29 -2.93 -6.04
C GLN A 133 2.76 -4.36 -5.91
N ASP A 134 3.08 -5.04 -4.80
CA ASP A 134 2.70 -6.44 -4.62
C ASP A 134 1.25 -6.62 -4.15
N PHE A 135 0.69 -5.68 -3.37
CA PHE A 135 -0.58 -5.90 -2.67
C PHE A 135 -1.64 -4.82 -2.82
N ILE A 136 -1.25 -3.56 -2.99
CA ILE A 136 -2.19 -2.45 -2.98
C ILE A 136 -2.87 -2.32 -4.34
N HIS A 137 -4.19 -2.21 -4.33
CA HIS A 137 -5.01 -1.93 -5.50
C HIS A 137 -5.60 -0.51 -5.41
N ALA A 138 -6.24 -0.05 -6.48
CA ALA A 138 -6.99 1.19 -6.50
C ALA A 138 -8.49 0.94 -6.55
N ASP A 139 -9.25 1.71 -5.77
CA ASP A 139 -10.72 1.73 -5.86
C ASP A 139 -11.24 3.14 -5.52
N SER A 140 -12.47 3.46 -5.88
CA SER A 140 -13.04 4.79 -5.64
C SER A 140 -13.85 4.88 -4.37
N LYS A 141 -13.99 6.10 -3.86
CA LYS A 141 -15.04 6.48 -2.91
C LYS A 141 -15.47 7.91 -3.15
N THR A 142 -16.76 8.17 -3.02
CA THR A 142 -17.29 9.54 -2.93
C THR A 142 -17.37 9.97 -1.48
N ILE A 143 -16.80 11.12 -1.16
CA ILE A 143 -16.79 11.70 0.19
C ILE A 143 -17.55 13.03 0.19
N GLU A 144 -18.23 13.33 1.27
CA GLU A 144 -18.82 14.65 1.49
C GLU A 144 -17.77 15.57 2.13
N THR A 145 -17.61 16.77 1.58
CA THR A 145 -16.75 17.83 2.13
C THR A 145 -17.56 19.12 2.29
N THR A 146 -17.02 20.14 2.94
CA THR A 146 -17.70 21.45 3.00
C THR A 146 -17.87 22.11 1.63
N ASP A 147 -17.06 21.69 0.64
CA ASP A 147 -17.14 22.16 -0.74
C ASP A 147 -18.10 21.29 -1.59
N GLY A 148 -18.83 20.37 -0.95
CA GLY A 148 -19.73 19.39 -1.56
C GLY A 148 -19.08 18.02 -1.81
N PRO A 149 -19.79 17.10 -2.46
CA PRO A 149 -19.31 15.75 -2.73
C PRO A 149 -18.08 15.77 -3.65
N ARG A 150 -17.11 14.90 -3.36
CA ARG A 150 -15.90 14.69 -4.17
C ARG A 150 -15.65 13.20 -4.33
N ARG A 151 -15.47 12.75 -5.57
CA ARG A 151 -15.03 11.38 -5.86
C ARG A 151 -13.51 11.34 -5.91
N HIS A 152 -12.92 10.43 -5.16
CA HIS A 152 -11.47 10.19 -5.14
C HIS A 152 -11.15 8.73 -5.42
N VAL A 153 -9.92 8.47 -5.83
CA VAL A 153 -9.35 7.12 -5.94
C VAL A 153 -8.44 6.89 -4.74
N PHE A 154 -8.60 5.75 -4.09
CA PHE A 154 -7.89 5.36 -2.89
C PHE A 154 -7.03 4.14 -3.15
N ALA A 155 -5.92 4.06 -2.44
CA ALA A 155 -5.16 2.83 -2.24
C ALA A 155 -5.96 1.93 -1.28
N VAL A 156 -6.21 0.69 -1.70
CA VAL A 156 -7.03 -0.26 -0.97
C VAL A 156 -6.37 -1.63 -0.80
N LEU A 157 -6.78 -2.33 0.25
CA LEU A 157 -6.45 -3.72 0.55
C LEU A 157 -7.72 -4.56 0.65
N GLY A 158 -7.58 -5.88 0.48
CA GLY A 158 -8.64 -6.79 0.89
C GLY A 158 -8.77 -6.81 2.42
N ASP A 159 -9.94 -7.20 2.90
CA ASP A 159 -10.22 -7.23 4.34
C ASP A 159 -9.62 -8.51 4.96
N PRO A 160 -8.58 -8.41 5.83
CA PRO A 160 -7.98 -9.58 6.45
C PRO A 160 -8.96 -10.35 7.33
N CYS A 161 -10.08 -9.73 7.74
CA CYS A 161 -11.11 -10.38 8.54
C CYS A 161 -11.94 -11.41 7.77
N ALA A 162 -11.76 -11.51 6.44
CA ALA A 162 -12.26 -12.66 5.68
C ALA A 162 -11.59 -13.99 6.09
N HIS A 163 -10.40 -13.93 6.69
CA HIS A 163 -9.62 -15.06 7.18
C HIS A 163 -8.94 -14.69 8.50
N GLU A 164 -9.73 -14.25 9.49
CA GLU A 164 -9.25 -13.75 10.78
C GLU A 164 -8.31 -14.73 11.50
N GLU A 165 -8.51 -16.04 11.34
CA GLU A 165 -7.68 -17.07 11.96
C GLU A 165 -6.19 -16.94 11.58
N GLN A 166 -5.87 -16.35 10.42
CA GLN A 166 -4.49 -16.14 10.00
C GLN A 166 -3.78 -15.04 10.81
N LEU A 167 -4.51 -14.19 11.55
CA LEU A 167 -3.91 -13.20 12.44
C LEU A 167 -3.18 -13.85 13.62
N ASP A 168 -3.61 -15.04 14.03
CA ASP A 168 -3.02 -15.79 15.15
C ASP A 168 -1.96 -16.81 14.69
N ALA A 169 -1.82 -17.02 13.38
CA ALA A 169 -0.83 -17.94 12.83
C ALA A 169 0.60 -17.56 13.24
N PRO A 170 1.38 -18.51 13.79
CA PRO A 170 2.74 -18.23 14.22
C PRO A 170 3.67 -18.01 13.03
N PHE A 171 4.57 -17.05 13.15
CA PHE A 171 5.70 -16.87 12.23
C PHE A 171 6.95 -16.44 12.98
N VAL A 172 8.12 -16.71 12.38
CA VAL A 172 9.40 -16.24 12.90
C VAL A 172 9.65 -14.84 12.39
N GLN A 173 9.73 -13.86 13.29
CA GLN A 173 10.10 -12.52 12.90
C GLN A 173 11.60 -12.46 12.53
N PRO A 174 11.98 -11.85 11.41
CA PRO A 174 13.36 -11.72 10.95
C PRO A 174 14.17 -10.78 11.86
N PHE A 175 13.51 -9.90 12.61
CA PHE A 175 14.14 -9.01 13.59
C PHE A 175 14.12 -9.66 14.97
N GLY A 176 15.18 -10.39 15.29
CA GLY A 176 15.34 -11.03 16.60
C GLY A 176 14.88 -12.48 16.67
N PHE A 177 14.49 -13.08 15.54
CA PHE A 177 14.32 -14.53 15.35
C PHE A 177 13.39 -15.20 16.37
N ARG A 178 12.37 -14.47 16.83
CA ARG A 178 11.37 -14.98 17.78
C ARG A 178 10.12 -15.42 17.03
N THR A 179 9.50 -16.49 17.50
CA THR A 179 8.16 -16.86 17.04
C THR A 179 7.15 -15.88 17.63
N THR A 180 6.27 -15.33 16.79
CA THR A 180 5.25 -14.33 17.14
C THR A 180 4.01 -14.52 16.23
N SER A 181 3.02 -13.63 16.31
CA SER A 181 1.83 -13.62 15.44
C SER A 181 1.44 -12.19 15.06
N LEU A 182 0.59 -12.02 14.06
CA LEU A 182 0.12 -10.68 13.66
C LEU A 182 -0.73 -10.04 14.75
N ARG A 183 -1.51 -10.84 15.49
CA ARG A 183 -2.27 -10.39 16.67
C ARG A 183 -1.39 -9.65 17.67
N ARG A 184 -0.13 -10.08 17.82
CA ARG A 184 0.84 -9.47 18.73
C ARG A 184 1.60 -8.30 18.10
N GLU A 185 2.04 -8.44 16.85
CA GLU A 185 2.89 -7.44 16.18
C GLU A 185 2.11 -6.26 15.55
N ALA A 186 0.81 -6.45 15.31
CA ALA A 186 -0.12 -5.48 14.75
C ALA A 186 -1.47 -5.49 15.52
N PRO A 187 -1.48 -5.13 16.81
CA PRO A 187 -2.67 -5.24 17.68
C PRO A 187 -3.87 -4.36 17.25
N ALA A 188 -3.65 -3.40 16.36
CA ALA A 188 -4.69 -2.59 15.76
C ALA A 188 -5.43 -3.30 14.60
N VAL A 189 -4.84 -4.37 14.03
CA VAL A 189 -5.49 -5.20 13.01
C VAL A 189 -6.35 -6.23 13.73
N ARG A 190 -7.65 -5.92 13.87
CA ARG A 190 -8.62 -6.73 14.60
C ARG A 190 -9.96 -6.72 13.89
N CYS A 191 -10.77 -7.73 14.15
CA CYS A 191 -12.04 -7.91 13.48
C CYS A 191 -13.20 -7.65 14.43
N GLU A 192 -14.21 -6.93 13.95
CA GLU A 192 -15.47 -6.69 14.63
C GLU A 192 -16.61 -6.99 13.64
N GLY A 193 -17.46 -7.95 13.97
CA GLY A 193 -18.56 -8.35 13.08
C GLY A 193 -18.10 -8.88 11.71
N GLY A 194 -16.93 -9.54 11.65
CA GLY A 194 -16.35 -10.08 10.41
C GLY A 194 -15.72 -9.04 9.48
N ARG A 195 -15.50 -7.80 9.95
CA ARG A 195 -14.83 -6.73 9.20
C ARG A 195 -13.68 -6.13 9.99
N LEU A 196 -12.71 -5.56 9.28
CA LEU A 196 -11.61 -4.84 9.91
C LEU A 196 -12.13 -3.66 10.74
N ALA A 197 -11.91 -3.73 12.06
CA ALA A 197 -12.45 -2.77 13.01
C ALA A 197 -11.89 -1.36 12.77
N GLY A 198 -12.76 -0.36 12.74
CA GLY A 198 -12.36 1.02 12.52
C GLY A 198 -11.87 1.32 11.10
N ALA A 199 -12.12 0.43 10.13
CA ALA A 199 -11.82 0.69 8.72
C ALA A 199 -13.00 1.35 7.99
N THR A 200 -12.69 2.32 7.14
CA THR A 200 -13.58 2.83 6.09
C THR A 200 -13.35 2.03 4.82
N PHE A 201 -14.44 1.70 4.13
CA PHE A 201 -14.40 0.91 2.91
C PHE A 201 -14.71 1.75 1.67
N SER A 202 -14.06 1.39 0.57
CA SER A 202 -14.30 1.93 -0.77
C SER A 202 -15.66 1.49 -1.32
N ASP A 203 -16.05 2.03 -2.48
CA ASP A 203 -17.30 1.70 -3.15
C ASP A 203 -17.36 0.20 -3.56
N GLY A 204 -16.22 -0.41 -3.88
CA GLY A 204 -16.07 -1.85 -4.12
C GLY A 204 -15.93 -2.71 -2.85
N GLY A 205 -16.02 -2.11 -1.66
CA GLY A 205 -16.00 -2.84 -0.38
C GLY A 205 -14.60 -3.22 0.12
N HIS A 206 -13.55 -2.53 -0.34
CA HIS A 206 -12.16 -2.79 0.06
C HIS A 206 -11.69 -1.81 1.15
N VAL A 207 -10.75 -2.23 1.99
CA VAL A 207 -10.22 -1.42 3.09
C VAL A 207 -9.40 -0.27 2.53
N ILE A 208 -9.79 0.97 2.83
CA ILE A 208 -9.02 2.16 2.42
C ILE A 208 -7.81 2.34 3.34
N VAL A 209 -6.62 2.41 2.74
CA VAL A 209 -5.34 2.59 3.47
C VAL A 209 -4.62 3.89 3.16
N ALA A 210 -4.95 4.57 2.07
CA ALA A 210 -4.50 5.94 1.76
C ALA A 210 -5.24 6.52 0.55
N LEU A 211 -5.10 7.83 0.33
CA LEU A 211 -5.51 8.48 -0.92
C LEU A 211 -4.46 8.22 -2.01
N LEU A 212 -4.91 7.94 -3.24
CA LEU A 212 -4.06 7.98 -4.43
C LEU A 212 -4.18 9.37 -5.05
N PHE A 213 -3.17 10.21 -4.83
CA PHE A 213 -3.19 11.62 -5.22
C PHE A 213 -3.13 11.79 -6.74
N ASP A 214 -3.91 12.72 -7.26
CA ASP A 214 -3.93 13.06 -8.69
C ASP A 214 -4.11 11.83 -9.61
N ALA A 215 -4.90 10.86 -9.13
CA ALA A 215 -5.09 9.59 -9.81
C ALA A 215 -5.78 9.77 -11.16
N ASN A 216 -5.21 9.17 -12.20
CA ASN A 216 -5.85 8.96 -13.48
C ASN A 216 -6.06 7.46 -13.71
N VAL A 217 -7.29 7.07 -13.99
CA VAL A 217 -7.67 5.67 -14.25
C VAL A 217 -7.70 5.44 -15.76
N THR A 218 -6.95 4.44 -16.22
CA THR A 218 -6.93 4.03 -17.64
C THR A 218 -7.27 2.55 -17.78
N SER A 219 -7.81 2.18 -18.93
CA SER A 219 -8.12 0.79 -19.24
C SER A 219 -6.86 -0.10 -19.26
N THR A 220 -7.01 -1.41 -19.11
CA THR A 220 -5.89 -2.37 -19.20
C THR A 220 -5.13 -2.27 -20.53
N ALA A 221 -5.83 -2.02 -21.64
CA ALA A 221 -5.22 -1.91 -22.97
C ALA A 221 -4.29 -0.69 -23.04
N ASP A 222 -4.79 0.47 -22.60
CA ASP A 222 -4.05 1.73 -22.60
C ASP A 222 -2.86 1.68 -21.63
N ALA A 223 -3.04 1.07 -20.47
CA ALA A 223 -1.99 0.91 -19.47
C ALA A 223 -0.82 0.06 -19.99
N ARG A 224 -1.10 -1.05 -20.70
CA ARG A 224 -0.07 -1.91 -21.29
C ARG A 224 0.73 -1.17 -22.37
N ALA A 225 0.06 -0.36 -23.19
CA ALA A 225 0.72 0.46 -24.20
C ALA A 225 1.62 1.51 -23.52
N ALA A 226 1.13 2.19 -22.49
CA ALA A 226 1.89 3.20 -21.75
C ALA A 226 3.09 2.63 -20.99
N ALA A 227 2.98 1.43 -20.41
CA ALA A 227 4.07 0.80 -19.66
C ALA A 227 5.27 0.44 -20.55
N ARG A 228 5.02 -0.12 -21.74
CA ARG A 228 6.08 -0.47 -22.71
C ARG A 228 6.90 0.73 -23.16
N ALA A 229 6.30 1.93 -23.19
CA ALA A 229 6.97 3.15 -23.61
C ALA A 229 7.78 3.85 -22.49
N ARG A 230 7.66 3.42 -21.23
CA ARG A 230 8.05 4.25 -20.06
C ARG A 230 9.04 3.60 -19.09
N SER A 231 9.42 2.34 -19.28
CA SER A 231 10.47 1.73 -18.46
C SER A 231 11.80 2.48 -18.70
N PRO A 232 12.46 2.98 -17.65
CA PRO A 232 13.76 3.64 -17.81
C PRO A 232 14.77 2.61 -18.32
N ALA A 233 15.54 2.97 -19.36
CA ALA A 233 16.58 2.10 -19.91
C ALA A 233 17.64 1.74 -18.86
N THR A 234 17.96 2.70 -17.98
CA THR A 234 18.85 2.50 -16.82
C THR A 234 18.17 3.04 -15.56
N PRO A 235 17.61 2.16 -14.72
CA PRO A 235 17.03 2.55 -13.45
C PRO A 235 18.05 3.24 -12.53
N THR A 236 17.67 4.34 -11.89
CA THR A 236 18.45 5.06 -10.89
C THR A 236 17.53 5.40 -9.71
N PRO A 237 17.33 4.44 -8.78
CA PRO A 237 16.56 4.66 -7.56
C PRO A 237 16.95 5.96 -6.85
N GLY A 238 15.95 6.74 -6.40
CA GLY A 238 16.18 8.04 -5.76
C GLY A 238 16.31 9.23 -6.71
N ARG A 239 16.36 9.02 -8.04
CA ARG A 239 16.25 10.12 -9.00
C ARG A 239 14.88 10.81 -8.88
N LEU A 240 14.88 12.14 -8.81
CA LEU A 240 13.67 12.94 -8.94
C LEU A 240 13.37 13.17 -10.43
N SER A 241 12.19 12.75 -10.86
CA SER A 241 11.59 13.04 -12.16
C SER A 241 10.57 14.16 -12.05
N ARG A 242 10.21 14.78 -13.18
CA ARG A 242 9.14 15.81 -13.25
C ARG A 242 8.00 15.36 -14.14
N ASP A 243 6.78 15.74 -13.80
CA ASP A 243 5.60 15.47 -14.63
C ASP A 243 5.24 16.68 -15.49
N GLY A 244 4.18 16.56 -16.30
CA GLY A 244 3.72 17.66 -17.15
C GLY A 244 3.25 18.90 -16.38
N ALA A 245 2.97 18.77 -15.08
CA ALA A 245 2.62 19.88 -14.19
C ALA A 245 3.83 20.43 -13.42
N GLY A 246 5.05 19.95 -13.71
CA GLY A 246 6.28 20.39 -13.07
C GLY A 246 6.55 19.81 -11.67
N ARG A 247 5.69 18.90 -11.17
CA ARG A 247 5.84 18.28 -9.85
C ARG A 247 7.01 17.30 -9.87
N SER A 248 7.93 17.43 -8.91
CA SER A 248 8.99 16.45 -8.66
C SER A 248 8.44 15.21 -7.95
N PHE A 249 8.94 14.03 -8.31
CA PHE A 249 8.60 12.74 -7.69
C PHE A 249 9.66 11.66 -7.96
N HIS A 250 9.64 10.59 -7.17
CA HIS A 250 10.33 9.34 -7.46
C HIS A 250 9.42 8.41 -8.29
N ASP A 251 9.91 7.86 -9.40
CA ASP A 251 9.12 6.90 -10.18
C ASP A 251 9.32 5.49 -9.64
N GLU A 252 8.22 4.76 -9.42
CA GLU A 252 8.26 3.38 -8.95
C GLU A 252 9.09 2.45 -9.86
N LEU A 253 9.15 2.74 -11.16
CA LEU A 253 9.85 1.93 -12.15
C LEU A 253 11.37 1.95 -11.95
N GLU A 254 11.89 2.97 -11.28
CA GLU A 254 13.31 3.06 -10.92
C GLU A 254 13.72 1.98 -9.90
N TYR A 255 12.75 1.42 -9.16
CA TYR A 255 13.00 0.50 -8.04
C TYR A 255 12.85 -0.98 -8.40
N ALA A 256 12.53 -1.31 -9.67
CA ALA A 256 12.23 -2.69 -10.08
C ALA A 256 13.29 -3.71 -9.64
N ALA A 257 14.57 -3.45 -9.94
CA ALA A 257 15.69 -4.32 -9.56
C ALA A 257 15.88 -4.41 -8.03
N MET A 258 15.66 -3.30 -7.30
CA MET A 258 15.74 -3.31 -5.84
C MET A 258 14.60 -4.13 -5.22
N CYS A 259 13.40 -4.07 -5.80
CA CYS A 259 12.26 -4.87 -5.36
C CYS A 259 12.49 -6.36 -5.63
N GLU A 260 13.10 -6.72 -6.76
CA GLU A 260 13.49 -8.11 -7.07
C GLU A 260 14.55 -8.62 -6.10
N ALA A 261 15.60 -7.84 -5.81
CA ALA A 261 16.62 -8.20 -4.82
C ALA A 261 16.01 -8.35 -3.40
N ARG A 262 15.06 -7.48 -3.03
CA ARG A 262 14.34 -7.59 -1.75
C ARG A 262 13.47 -8.85 -1.68
N ALA A 263 12.81 -9.21 -2.78
CA ALA A 263 12.04 -10.45 -2.86
C ALA A 263 12.96 -11.69 -2.76
N ALA A 264 14.09 -11.69 -3.46
CA ALA A 264 15.07 -12.78 -3.45
C ALA A 264 15.71 -12.98 -2.06
N SER A 265 15.80 -11.91 -1.26
CA SER A 265 16.28 -11.96 0.12
C SER A 265 15.17 -12.26 1.14
N GLY A 266 13.95 -12.61 0.71
CA GLY A 266 12.86 -13.02 1.60
C GLY A 266 12.15 -11.88 2.31
N TYR A 267 12.29 -10.63 1.85
CA TYR A 267 11.65 -9.45 2.45
C TYR A 267 12.03 -9.21 3.92
N ASN A 268 13.28 -9.48 4.30
CA ASN A 268 13.82 -9.37 5.67
C ASN A 268 13.90 -7.92 6.20
N SER A 269 12.80 -7.13 6.18
CA SER A 269 12.82 -5.70 6.51
C SER A 269 11.60 -5.21 7.31
N GLY A 270 11.84 -4.85 8.57
CA GLY A 270 11.02 -4.09 9.51
C GLY A 270 9.50 -4.23 9.42
N MET A 271 8.81 -3.10 9.58
CA MET A 271 7.34 -3.01 9.55
C MET A 271 6.72 -3.46 8.23
N GLY A 272 7.49 -3.43 7.13
CA GLY A 272 7.02 -3.87 5.82
C GLY A 272 6.58 -5.33 5.85
N GLU A 273 7.32 -6.22 6.51
CA GLU A 273 6.94 -7.63 6.60
C GLU A 273 5.58 -7.84 7.30
N ILE A 274 5.32 -7.12 8.40
CA ILE A 274 4.02 -7.17 9.09
C ILE A 274 2.89 -6.74 8.15
N PHE A 275 3.09 -5.65 7.40
CA PHE A 275 2.14 -5.23 6.38
C PHE A 275 1.93 -6.29 5.31
N ARG A 276 3.01 -6.86 4.74
CA ARG A 276 2.92 -7.89 3.70
C ARG A 276 2.10 -9.08 4.19
N LYS A 277 2.37 -9.55 5.41
CA LYS A 277 1.65 -10.67 6.02
C LYS A 277 0.17 -10.36 6.20
N VAL A 278 -0.20 -9.16 6.70
CA VAL A 278 -1.62 -8.74 6.80
C VAL A 278 -2.27 -8.67 5.41
N ALA A 279 -1.60 -8.07 4.42
CA ALA A 279 -2.12 -7.92 3.08
C ALA A 279 -2.27 -9.25 2.32
N GLN A 280 -1.47 -10.26 2.68
CA GLN A 280 -1.54 -11.62 2.11
C GLN A 280 -2.72 -12.45 2.61
N ILE A 281 -3.34 -12.08 3.73
CA ILE A 281 -4.46 -12.84 4.33
C ILE A 281 -5.64 -12.90 3.36
N ALA A 282 -5.96 -11.77 2.73
CA ALA A 282 -7.10 -11.64 1.82
C ALA A 282 -6.70 -10.79 0.59
N PRO A 283 -5.94 -11.34 -0.37
CA PRO A 283 -5.51 -10.58 -1.55
C PRO A 283 -6.71 -10.24 -2.45
N ILE A 284 -6.74 -9.02 -2.99
CA ILE A 284 -7.74 -8.62 -3.97
C ILE A 284 -7.50 -9.41 -5.26
N ARG A 285 -8.47 -10.24 -5.65
CA ARG A 285 -8.40 -11.08 -6.85
C ARG A 285 -8.69 -10.22 -8.07
N GLY A 286 -7.66 -9.92 -8.87
CA GLY A 286 -7.83 -9.15 -10.11
C GLY A 286 -6.57 -8.44 -10.61
N GLY A 287 -5.61 -8.11 -9.72
CA GLY A 287 -4.38 -7.40 -10.11
C GLY A 287 -3.06 -8.14 -9.85
N ALA A 288 -3.03 -9.11 -8.95
CA ALA A 288 -1.78 -9.71 -8.47
C ALA A 288 -1.34 -10.95 -9.26
N ARG A 289 -0.97 -10.82 -10.56
CA ARG A 289 0.08 -11.68 -11.18
C ARG A 289 0.54 -11.34 -12.60
N ARG A 290 0.32 -10.12 -13.12
CA ARG A 290 0.89 -9.77 -14.42
C ARG A 290 1.71 -8.49 -14.30
N ARG A 291 2.97 -8.67 -13.86
CA ARG A 291 3.99 -7.62 -13.95
C ARG A 291 3.91 -7.02 -15.36
N LEU A 292 3.86 -5.70 -15.44
CA LEU A 292 4.00 -4.97 -16.71
C LEU A 292 5.44 -5.04 -17.24
N ALA A 293 6.36 -5.67 -16.49
CA ALA A 293 7.67 -6.08 -16.96
C ALA A 293 7.52 -7.27 -17.92
N GLY A 294 8.10 -7.13 -19.12
CA GLY A 294 8.06 -8.13 -20.18
C GLY A 294 8.44 -9.52 -19.66
N GLU A 295 7.53 -10.45 -19.88
CA GLU A 295 7.70 -11.88 -19.61
C GLU A 295 8.71 -12.42 -20.64
N ALA A 296 10.00 -12.33 -20.32
CA ALA A 296 10.97 -13.29 -20.83
C ALA A 296 10.74 -14.58 -20.03
N ALA A 297 9.78 -15.38 -20.49
CA ALA A 297 9.66 -16.76 -20.05
C ALA A 297 10.97 -17.47 -20.42
N CYS A 298 11.76 -17.87 -19.43
CA CYS A 298 12.73 -18.93 -19.64
C CYS A 298 11.95 -20.19 -20.02
N PRO A 299 12.17 -20.80 -21.20
CA PRO A 299 11.60 -22.10 -21.46
C PRO A 299 12.24 -23.09 -20.49
N SER A 300 11.39 -23.66 -19.63
CA SER A 300 11.69 -24.89 -18.92
C SER A 300 12.03 -25.98 -19.94
N ALA A 301 13.30 -26.38 -19.97
CA ALA A 301 13.73 -27.65 -20.52
C ALA A 301 14.35 -28.46 -19.39
N GLU A 302 13.73 -29.60 -19.09
CA GLU A 302 14.22 -30.60 -18.13
C GLU A 302 15.36 -31.47 -18.74
N PRO A 303 15.74 -32.62 -18.16
CA PRO A 303 17.02 -32.81 -17.51
C PRO A 303 17.93 -33.76 -18.31
N SER A 304 19.22 -33.43 -18.46
CA SER A 304 20.17 -34.42 -18.98
C SER A 304 21.59 -34.21 -18.47
N SER A 305 22.01 -35.20 -17.68
CA SER A 305 23.29 -35.91 -17.77
C SER A 305 24.61 -35.12 -17.68
N GLY A 306 25.37 -35.42 -16.63
CA GLY A 306 26.81 -35.59 -16.73
C GLY A 306 27.66 -34.51 -16.08
N CYS A 307 27.90 -34.62 -14.77
CA CYS A 307 29.08 -34.02 -14.16
C CYS A 307 30.30 -34.84 -14.62
N GLY A 308 31.05 -34.29 -15.57
CA GLY A 308 32.38 -34.74 -15.95
C GLY A 308 33.41 -33.75 -15.42
N ASP A 309 34.34 -34.26 -14.61
CA ASP A 309 35.52 -33.58 -14.10
C ASP A 309 36.45 -33.07 -15.21
N GLY A 310 37.18 -31.98 -14.93
CA GLY A 310 38.29 -31.56 -15.78
C GLY A 310 38.88 -30.19 -15.42
N ALA A 311 40.06 -30.23 -14.79
CA ALA A 311 41.05 -29.17 -14.53
C ALA A 311 41.14 -28.06 -15.61
N GLY A 312 41.56 -26.81 -15.36
CA GLY A 312 42.47 -26.27 -14.36
C GLY A 312 43.46 -25.34 -15.08
N ALA A 313 43.52 -24.06 -14.68
CA ALA A 313 44.60 -23.08 -14.87
C ALA A 313 44.09 -21.76 -14.24
N GLY A 314 44.70 -21.11 -13.25
CA GLY A 314 46.10 -21.07 -12.86
C GLY A 314 46.73 -19.77 -13.37
N ALA A 315 46.53 -18.65 -12.65
CA ALA A 315 47.45 -17.50 -12.67
C ALA A 315 47.17 -16.55 -11.49
N SER A 316 47.99 -16.71 -10.46
CA SER A 316 48.24 -15.80 -9.35
C SER A 316 49.11 -14.61 -9.79
N ALA A 317 48.85 -13.41 -9.24
CA ALA A 317 49.89 -12.41 -9.03
C ALA A 317 49.56 -11.56 -7.80
N SER A 318 50.27 -11.84 -6.71
CA SER A 318 50.42 -11.04 -5.52
C SER A 318 51.51 -9.98 -5.70
N ALA A 319 51.30 -8.77 -5.19
CA ALA A 319 52.41 -7.90 -4.77
C ALA A 319 51.97 -7.08 -3.56
N SER A 320 52.64 -7.33 -2.44
CA SER A 320 52.56 -6.65 -1.15
C SER A 320 53.80 -5.79 -0.95
N ALA A 321 53.65 -4.63 -0.30
CA ALA A 321 54.57 -3.93 0.64
C ALA A 321 54.23 -2.43 0.61
N GLY A 322 54.15 -1.66 1.70
CA GLY A 322 54.42 -1.90 3.12
C GLY A 322 54.63 -0.54 3.83
N GLY A 323 54.25 -0.47 5.12
CA GLY A 323 54.70 0.51 6.13
C GLY A 323 54.07 1.92 6.09
N ASP A 324 53.80 2.62 7.20
CA ASP A 324 53.93 2.31 8.62
C ASP A 324 53.10 3.29 9.47
N ALA A 325 52.86 2.85 10.71
CA ALA A 325 52.23 3.46 11.87
C ALA A 325 52.46 4.96 12.16
N ALA A 326 51.42 5.60 12.73
CA ALA A 326 51.59 6.44 13.92
C ALA A 326 50.30 6.49 14.77
N SER A 327 50.48 6.14 16.05
CA SER A 327 49.50 6.06 17.13
C SER A 327 49.26 7.42 17.77
N ALA A 328 48.02 7.74 18.14
CA ALA A 328 47.73 8.69 19.21
C ALA A 328 46.44 8.29 19.94
N ARG A 329 46.63 7.87 21.20
CA ARG A 329 45.62 7.69 22.23
C ARG A 329 45.12 9.07 22.69
N GLY A 330 43.86 9.18 23.07
CA GLY A 330 43.29 10.35 23.73
C GLY A 330 42.01 9.99 24.48
N ASP A 331 42.01 10.33 25.75
CA ASP A 331 41.27 9.70 26.84
C ASP A 331 39.75 9.97 26.92
N VAL A 332 39.10 9.02 27.60
CA VAL A 332 37.75 9.12 28.17
C VAL A 332 37.81 9.99 29.43
N ALA A 333 37.02 11.06 29.48
CA ALA A 333 36.72 11.77 30.73
C ALA A 333 35.21 11.94 30.89
N SER A 334 34.71 11.30 31.95
CA SER A 334 33.36 11.39 32.49
C SER A 334 33.21 12.70 33.28
N ALA A 335 32.10 13.42 33.10
CA ALA A 335 31.68 14.46 34.04
C ALA A 335 30.15 14.44 34.19
N ARG A 336 29.71 13.93 35.35
CA ARG A 336 28.43 14.22 35.99
C ARG A 336 28.60 15.50 36.81
N HIS A 337 27.59 16.36 36.83
CA HIS A 337 27.16 17.33 37.88
C HIS A 337 26.15 18.26 37.19
N ASP A 338 25.10 18.81 37.77
CA ASP A 338 24.25 18.50 38.91
C ASP A 338 23.05 19.46 38.76
N ALA A 339 21.95 19.16 39.44
CA ALA A 339 20.75 19.98 39.49
C ALA A 339 20.98 21.35 40.17
N ALA A 340 20.27 22.40 39.72
CA ALA A 340 19.43 23.28 40.53
C ALA A 340 19.08 24.61 39.80
N SER A 341 17.82 25.03 40.00
CA SER A 341 17.13 26.28 39.60
C SER A 341 16.36 26.23 38.30
#